data_AF-A0A968PIV6-F1
#
_entry.id   AF-A0A968PIV6-F1
#
_cell.length_a   1.000
_cell.length_b   1.000
_cell.length_c   1.000
_cell.angle_alpha   90.00
_cell.angle_beta   90.00
_cell.angle_gamma   90.00
#
_symmetry.space_group_name_H-M   'P 1'
#
loop_
_entity.id
_entity.type
_entity.pdbx_description
1 polymer ?
#
loop_
_entity_poly.entity_id
_entity_poly.type
_entity_poly.pdbx_seq_one_letter_code
_entity_poly.pdbx_strand_id
1 'polypeptide(L)'
;MAEIADRKGVGELYKTMTEELLKGHFSRTDRRTGAITFNGGCSAGKSAVILSLVLSESNPNNGLNFRLYIKRFEEYFQIPEPKILTFLPKKVEEWTFDPEAGDSWSGYQGFFENPQDVEKFLQGLNSSKEDRTSTSNLNILDNLTDESTELSAKNN
;
A
#
# COMPACT_ATOMS: atom_id res chain seq x y z
N MET A 1 -1.13 -2.62 20.87
CA MET A 1 -0.28 -1.94 19.87
C MET A 1 -0.36 -0.43 19.99
N ALA A 2 -1.56 0.17 20.02
CA ALA A 2 -1.74 1.61 20.28
C ALA A 2 -1.01 2.08 21.56
N GLU A 3 -1.23 1.43 22.70
CA GLU A 3 -0.52 1.75 23.95
C GLU A 3 1.02 1.63 23.86
N ILE A 4 1.54 0.76 22.98
CA ILE A 4 2.99 0.64 22.77
C ILE A 4 3.49 1.81 21.94
N ALA A 5 2.73 2.22 20.93
CA ALA A 5 3.03 3.39 20.11
C ALA A 5 2.99 4.69 20.94
N ASP A 6 1.99 4.83 21.82
CA ASP A 6 1.87 5.96 22.75
C ASP A 6 3.09 6.04 23.69
N ARG A 7 3.48 4.92 24.30
CA ARG A 7 4.69 4.86 25.15
C ARG A 7 5.98 5.15 24.39
N LYS A 8 5.99 4.94 23.08
CA LYS A 8 7.12 5.28 22.19
C LYS A 8 7.02 6.69 21.59
N GLY A 9 6.00 7.46 21.96
CA GLY A 9 5.76 8.83 21.49
C GLY A 9 5.46 8.93 20.00
N VAL A 10 4.97 7.85 19.38
CA VAL A 10 4.56 7.80 17.96
C VAL A 10 3.08 7.42 17.81
N GLY A 11 2.32 7.55 18.90
CA GLY A 11 0.92 7.12 19.01
C GLY A 11 0.01 7.74 17.95
N GLU A 12 0.13 9.05 17.73
CA GLU A 12 -0.67 9.76 16.75
C GLU A 12 -0.41 9.27 15.31
N LEU A 13 0.86 9.19 14.91
CA LEU A 13 1.26 8.67 13.60
C LEU A 13 0.76 7.24 13.39
N TYR A 14 0.93 6.38 14.41
CA TYR A 14 0.47 5.00 14.37
C TYR A 14 -1.06 4.91 14.22
N LYS A 15 -1.80 5.69 15.02
CA LYS A 15 -3.26 5.67 15.02
C LYS A 15 -3.80 6.11 13.67
N THR A 16 -3.39 7.27 13.18
CA THR A 16 -3.83 7.81 11.88
C THR A 16 -3.49 6.85 10.74
N MET A 17 -2.26 6.35 10.68
CA MET A 17 -1.84 5.40 9.66
C MET A 17 -2.67 4.11 9.70
N THR A 18 -2.85 3.50 10.88
CA THR A 18 -3.57 2.23 11.00
C THR A 18 -5.06 2.37 10.71
N GLU A 19 -5.71 3.44 11.16
CA GLU A 19 -7.13 3.70 10.90
C GLU A 19 -7.40 3.87 9.40
N GLU A 20 -6.64 4.71 8.72
CA GLU A 20 -6.85 4.99 7.29
C GLU A 20 -6.52 3.78 6.41
N LEU A 21 -5.44 3.05 6.72
CA LEU A 21 -5.11 1.82 6.01
C LEU A 21 -6.18 0.74 6.16
N LEU A 22 -6.78 0.60 7.35
CA LEU A 22 -7.85 -0.37 7.59
C LEU A 22 -9.20 0.04 6.99
N LYS A 23 -9.50 1.34 6.90
CA LYS A 23 -10.74 1.83 6.28
C LYS A 23 -10.79 1.54 4.79
N GLY A 24 -9.66 1.69 4.09
CA GLY A 24 -9.67 1.71 2.63
C GLY A 24 -8.77 0.71 1.93
N HIS A 25 -7.68 0.24 2.54
CA HIS A 25 -6.57 -0.35 1.79
C HIS A 25 -6.31 -1.82 2.12
N PHE A 26 -6.55 -2.24 3.35
CA PHE A 26 -6.29 -3.59 3.81
C PHE A 26 -7.47 -4.14 4.59
N SER A 27 -7.88 -5.36 4.26
CA SER A 27 -8.92 -6.10 4.99
C SER A 27 -8.36 -6.93 6.14
N ARG A 28 -7.03 -7.12 6.20
CA ARG A 28 -6.38 -7.99 7.18
C ARG A 28 -5.11 -7.37 7.76
N THR A 29 -4.99 -7.47 9.09
CA THR A 29 -3.74 -7.23 9.81
C THR A 29 -3.41 -8.41 10.71
N ASP A 30 -2.13 -8.63 10.97
CA ASP A 30 -1.66 -9.54 12.02
C ASP A 30 -0.77 -8.77 13.01
N ARG A 31 -0.78 -9.18 14.27
CA ARG A 31 0.12 -8.64 15.30
C ARG A 31 1.35 -9.53 15.39
N ARG A 32 2.52 -8.91 15.36
CA ARG A 32 3.82 -9.56 15.58
C ARG A 32 4.50 -8.89 16.77
N THR A 33 5.47 -9.56 17.37
CA THR A 33 6.26 -8.96 18.47
C THR A 33 6.89 -7.66 17.97
N GLY A 34 6.49 -6.53 18.56
CA GLY A 34 7.00 -5.22 18.19
C GLY A 34 6.49 -4.64 16.87
N ALA A 35 5.55 -5.27 16.16
CA ALA A 35 5.06 -4.77 14.87
C ALA A 35 3.60 -5.13 14.59
N ILE A 36 2.94 -4.32 13.75
CA ILE A 36 1.69 -4.70 13.09
C ILE A 36 1.96 -4.86 11.60
N THR A 37 1.45 -5.94 11.02
CA THR A 37 1.63 -6.25 9.61
C THR A 37 0.30 -6.17 8.88
N PHE A 38 0.29 -5.52 7.72
CA PHE A 38 -0.84 -5.42 6.81
C PHE A 38 -0.67 -6.49 5.73
N ASN A 39 -1.70 -7.31 5.58
CA ASN A 39 -1.66 -8.46 4.68
C ASN A 39 -2.69 -8.30 3.57
N GLY A 40 -2.39 -8.88 2.43
CA GLY A 40 -3.27 -8.88 1.26
C GLY A 40 -3.05 -10.10 0.39
N GLY A 41 -3.93 -10.29 -0.58
CA GLY A 41 -3.78 -11.36 -1.57
C GLY A 41 -2.69 -11.01 -2.58
N CYS A 42 -1.68 -11.86 -2.69
CA CYS A 42 -0.66 -11.82 -3.74
C CYS A 42 -0.69 -13.15 -4.52
N SER A 43 0.14 -13.27 -5.55
CA SER A 43 0.17 -14.37 -6.52
C SER A 43 0.04 -15.74 -5.86
N ALA A 44 -0.72 -16.63 -6.51
CA ALA A 44 -1.13 -17.95 -6.02
C ALA A 44 -2.16 -17.96 -4.87
N GLY A 45 -2.91 -16.87 -4.68
CA GLY A 45 -4.06 -16.83 -3.76
C GLY A 45 -3.69 -16.88 -2.28
N LYS A 46 -2.41 -16.70 -1.95
CA LYS A 46 -1.91 -16.73 -0.58
C LYS A 46 -1.88 -15.31 -0.01
N SER A 47 -2.27 -15.20 1.25
CA SER A 47 -2.12 -13.96 2.01
C SER A 47 -0.65 -13.72 2.31
N ALA A 48 -0.13 -12.56 1.93
CA ALA A 48 1.26 -12.17 2.17
C ALA A 48 1.34 -10.83 2.91
N VAL A 49 2.44 -10.63 3.64
CA VAL A 49 2.74 -9.34 4.30
C VAL A 49 3.18 -8.35 3.23
N ILE A 50 2.50 -7.19 3.18
CA ILE A 50 2.74 -6.13 2.20
C ILE A 50 3.43 -4.94 2.84
N LEU A 51 2.97 -4.55 4.04
CA LEU A 51 3.49 -3.42 4.81
C LEU A 51 3.58 -3.83 6.29
N SER A 52 4.63 -3.40 6.97
CA SER A 52 4.77 -3.55 8.42
C SER A 52 5.03 -2.20 9.06
N LEU A 53 4.41 -1.94 10.20
CA LEU A 53 4.78 -0.82 11.08
C LEU A 53 5.54 -1.40 12.27
N VAL A 54 6.80 -1.03 12.43
CA VAL A 54 7.75 -1.66 13.37
C VAL A 54 7.91 -0.77 14.60
N LEU A 55 7.01 -0.95 15.57
CA LEU A 55 7.04 -0.19 16.82
C LEU A 55 8.34 -0.39 17.58
N SER A 56 8.96 -1.58 17.59
CA SER A 56 10.22 -1.84 18.32
C SER A 56 11.33 -0.87 17.95
N GLU A 57 11.38 -0.43 16.69
CA GLU A 57 12.39 0.49 16.14
C GLU A 57 11.89 1.96 16.09
N SER A 58 10.61 2.19 16.36
CA SER A 58 10.01 3.52 16.38
C SER A 58 10.34 4.30 17.66
N ASN A 59 10.51 5.62 17.53
CA ASN A 59 10.78 6.54 18.64
C ASN A 59 10.43 7.99 18.26
N PRO A 60 10.36 8.95 19.20
CA PRO A 60 9.92 10.31 18.91
C PRO A 60 10.87 11.11 18.01
N ASN A 61 12.17 10.77 17.98
CA ASN A 61 13.17 11.51 17.21
C ASN A 61 13.15 11.11 15.73
N ASN A 62 12.91 9.83 15.45
CA ASN A 62 12.90 9.30 14.08
C ASN A 62 11.48 9.15 13.53
N GLY A 63 10.47 8.99 14.39
CA GLY A 63 9.10 8.72 14.01
C GLY A 63 8.74 7.23 13.95
N LEU A 64 7.70 6.93 13.17
CA LEU A 64 7.12 5.59 13.03
C LEU A 64 7.85 4.81 11.94
N ASN A 65 8.55 3.74 12.32
CA ASN A 65 9.26 2.88 11.37
C ASN A 65 8.29 2.04 10.53
N PHE A 66 8.60 1.90 9.25
CA PHE A 66 7.88 1.01 8.34
C PHE A 66 8.82 0.13 7.52
N ARG A 67 8.27 -1.00 7.05
CA ARG A 67 8.88 -1.89 6.07
C ARG A 67 7.87 -2.26 5.00
N LEU A 68 8.23 -2.00 3.75
CA LEU A 68 7.41 -2.19 2.57
C LEU A 68 8.02 -3.30 1.71
N TYR A 69 7.25 -4.35 1.45
CA TYR A 69 7.68 -5.42 0.53
C TYR A 69 7.30 -5.01 -0.90
N ILE A 70 8.25 -4.46 -1.67
CA ILE A 70 7.94 -3.66 -2.86
C ILE A 70 7.18 -4.46 -3.91
N LYS A 71 7.64 -5.67 -4.27
CA LYS A 71 6.98 -6.50 -5.28
C LYS A 71 5.57 -6.93 -4.87
N ARG A 72 5.37 -7.20 -3.58
CA ARG A 72 4.03 -7.54 -3.03
C ARG A 72 3.12 -6.32 -3.03
N PHE A 73 3.66 -5.14 -2.76
CA PHE A 73 2.92 -3.89 -2.80
C PHE A 73 2.52 -3.52 -4.23
N GLU A 74 3.44 -3.64 -5.18
CA GLU A 74 3.18 -3.43 -6.61
C GLU A 74 2.04 -4.34 -7.07
N GLU A 75 2.11 -5.63 -6.74
CA GLU A 75 1.10 -6.59 -7.13
C GLU A 75 -0.26 -6.29 -6.48
N TYR A 76 -0.28 -6.07 -5.17
CA TYR A 76 -1.53 -5.88 -4.42
C TYR A 76 -2.24 -4.57 -4.80
N PHE A 77 -1.50 -3.47 -4.96
CA PHE A 77 -2.07 -2.19 -5.32
C PHE A 77 -2.10 -1.93 -6.83
N GLN A 78 -1.45 -2.76 -7.65
CA GLN A 78 -1.26 -2.54 -9.09
C GLN A 78 -0.65 -1.17 -9.38
N ILE A 79 0.36 -0.78 -8.60
CA ILE A 79 1.09 0.50 -8.73
C ILE A 79 2.54 0.15 -9.03
N PRO A 80 3.17 0.72 -10.08
CA PRO A 80 4.57 0.44 -10.36
C PRO A 80 5.49 1.09 -9.32
N GLU A 81 6.60 0.44 -9.02
CA GLU A 81 7.61 0.84 -8.04
C GLU A 81 8.06 2.31 -8.14
N PRO A 82 8.37 2.86 -9.33
CA PRO A 82 8.71 4.28 -9.45
C PRO A 82 7.61 5.22 -8.93
N LYS A 83 6.33 4.87 -9.11
CA LYS A 83 5.20 5.65 -8.58
C LYS A 83 5.07 5.48 -7.07
N ILE A 84 5.26 4.26 -6.54
CA ILE A 84 5.26 3.99 -5.09
C ILE A 84 6.32 4.83 -4.36
N LEU A 85 7.53 4.90 -4.90
CA LEU A 85 8.63 5.68 -4.33
C LEU A 85 8.29 7.18 -4.17
N THR A 86 7.43 7.72 -5.03
CA THR A 86 7.00 9.12 -4.90
C THR A 86 6.14 9.36 -3.66
N PHE A 87 5.50 8.31 -3.11
CA PHE A 87 4.61 8.39 -1.95
C PHE A 87 5.35 8.20 -0.62
N LEU A 88 6.52 7.57 -0.66
CA LEU A 88 7.29 7.28 0.54
C LEU A 88 7.87 8.57 1.17
N PRO A 89 8.22 8.51 2.47
CA PRO A 89 9.00 9.55 3.13
C PRO A 89 10.34 9.80 2.42
N LYS A 90 10.95 10.97 2.62
CA LYS A 90 12.19 11.35 1.90
C LYS A 90 13.38 10.44 2.22
N LYS A 91 13.45 9.89 3.44
CA LYS A 91 14.55 9.04 3.89
C LYS A 91 14.09 7.59 3.93
N VAL A 92 14.32 6.89 2.83
CA VAL A 92 14.11 5.45 2.71
C VAL A 92 15.38 4.79 2.23
N GLU A 93 15.57 3.56 2.66
CA GLU A 93 16.68 2.70 2.24
C GLU A 93 16.14 1.36 1.75
N GLU A 94 16.90 0.71 0.88
CA GLU A 94 16.62 -0.66 0.47
C GLU A 94 16.73 -1.60 1.66
N TRP A 95 15.81 -2.56 1.72
CA TRP A 95 15.71 -3.50 2.82
C TRP A 95 15.34 -4.88 2.30
N THR A 96 15.98 -5.90 2.85
CA THR A 96 15.70 -7.31 2.57
C THR A 96 15.52 -8.06 3.88
N PHE A 97 14.41 -8.78 4.01
CA PHE A 97 14.13 -9.63 5.17
C PHE A 97 15.02 -10.88 5.17
N ASP A 98 15.09 -11.54 4.01
CA ASP A 98 15.85 -12.76 3.79
C ASP A 98 16.45 -12.71 2.36
N PRO A 99 17.77 -12.48 2.23
CA PRO A 99 18.44 -12.39 0.94
C PRO A 99 18.35 -13.68 0.10
N GLU A 100 18.16 -14.83 0.74
CA GLU A 100 18.09 -16.12 0.07
C GLU A 100 16.66 -16.44 -0.41
N ALA A 101 15.65 -15.71 0.08
CA ALA A 101 14.23 -15.95 -0.24
C ALA A 101 13.73 -15.21 -1.50
N GLY A 102 14.61 -14.48 -2.19
CA GLY A 102 14.33 -13.77 -3.43
C GLY A 102 13.53 -12.46 -3.27
N ASP A 103 13.26 -11.80 -4.40
CA ASP A 103 12.80 -10.41 -4.47
C ASP A 103 11.49 -10.10 -3.73
N SER A 104 10.64 -11.12 -3.50
CA SER A 104 9.38 -10.94 -2.77
C SER A 104 9.57 -10.63 -1.28
N TRP A 105 10.78 -10.83 -0.74
CA TRP A 105 11.17 -10.53 0.64
C TRP A 105 12.03 -9.27 0.74
N SER A 106 12.10 -8.48 -0.34
CA SER A 106 12.82 -7.21 -0.42
C SER A 106 11.89 -6.03 -0.65
N GLY A 107 12.39 -4.84 -0.39
CA GLY A 107 11.74 -3.57 -0.68
C GLY A 107 12.40 -2.43 0.06
N TYR A 108 11.61 -1.65 0.80
CA TYR A 108 12.08 -0.40 1.40
C TYR A 108 11.74 -0.33 2.88
N GLN A 109 12.63 0.28 3.66
CA GLN A 109 12.35 0.68 5.04
C GLN A 109 12.66 2.16 5.25
N GLY A 110 12.05 2.72 6.29
CA GLY A 110 12.25 4.11 6.66
C GLY A 110 11.33 4.51 7.81
N PHE A 111 11.15 5.83 7.96
CA PHE A 111 10.31 6.38 9.02
C PHE A 111 9.34 7.41 8.47
N PHE A 112 8.10 7.36 8.96
CA PHE A 112 7.18 8.50 8.90
C PHE A 112 7.57 9.41 10.06
N GLU A 113 8.26 10.52 9.77
CA GLU A 113 8.81 11.41 10.81
C GLU A 113 7.71 12.30 11.42
N ASN A 114 6.66 12.60 10.64
CA ASN A 114 5.63 13.57 10.98
C ASN A 114 4.28 13.22 10.31
N PRO A 115 3.19 13.90 10.70
CA PRO A 115 1.86 13.68 10.10
C PRO A 115 1.80 13.93 8.59
N GLN A 116 2.62 14.85 8.05
CA GLN A 116 2.65 15.16 6.62
C GLN A 116 3.19 13.99 5.80
N ASP A 117 4.17 13.23 6.32
CA ASP A 117 4.65 12.01 5.67
C ASP A 117 3.54 10.95 5.59
N VAL A 118 2.75 10.81 6.66
CA VAL A 118 1.60 9.90 6.72
C VAL A 118 0.54 10.32 5.70
N GLU A 119 0.19 11.61 5.68
CA GLU A 119 -0.77 12.19 4.75
C GLU A 119 -0.35 11.97 3.30
N LYS A 120 0.90 12.30 2.96
CA LYS A 120 1.45 12.12 1.61
C LYS A 120 1.34 10.67 1.14
N PHE A 121 1.67 9.72 2.00
CA PHE A 121 1.59 8.30 1.67
C PHE A 121 0.15 7.84 1.43
N LEU A 122 -0.78 8.25 2.29
CA LEU A 122 -2.21 7.92 2.15
C LEU A 122 -2.83 8.58 0.91
N GLN A 123 -2.49 9.84 0.62
CA GLN A 123 -2.92 10.53 -0.60
C GLN A 123 -2.42 9.80 -1.85
N GLY A 124 -1.15 9.40 -1.90
CA GLY A 124 -0.59 8.64 -3.02
C GLY A 124 -1.34 7.31 -3.27
N LEU A 125 -1.71 6.62 -2.19
CA LEU A 125 -2.53 5.41 -2.27
C LEU A 125 -3.96 5.68 -2.77
N ASN A 126 -4.59 6.78 -2.36
CA ASN A 126 -5.95 7.14 -2.75
C ASN A 126 -6.03 7.59 -4.21
N SER A 127 -5.16 8.51 -4.65
CA SER A 127 -5.12 8.94 -6.05
C SER A 127 -4.86 7.78 -7.01
N SER A 128 -4.04 6.81 -6.59
CA SER A 128 -3.79 5.60 -7.40
C SER A 128 -4.98 4.65 -7.48
N LYS A 129 -5.98 4.74 -6.59
CA LYS A 129 -7.26 4.03 -6.75
C LYS A 129 -8.17 4.76 -7.74
N GLU A 130 -8.26 6.08 -7.62
CA GLU A 130 -9.10 6.93 -8.48
C GLU A 130 -8.71 6.83 -9.96
N ASP A 131 -7.40 6.81 -10.24
CA ASP A 131 -6.85 6.58 -11.59
C ASP A 131 -7.38 5.28 -12.19
N ARG A 132 -7.43 4.19 -11.40
CA ARG A 132 -7.86 2.87 -11.86
C ARG A 132 -9.37 2.80 -12.11
N THR A 133 -10.18 3.42 -11.25
CA THR A 133 -11.63 3.53 -11.48
C THR A 133 -11.95 4.36 -12.71
N SER A 134 -11.17 5.41 -12.99
CA SER A 134 -11.36 6.26 -14.17
C SER A 134 -10.99 5.53 -15.47
N THR A 135 -9.88 4.80 -15.49
CA THR A 135 -9.47 3.98 -16.66
C THR A 135 -10.43 2.82 -16.92
N SER A 136 -10.96 2.19 -15.87
CA SER A 136 -11.91 1.08 -16.02
C SER A 136 -13.25 1.52 -16.62
N ASN A 137 -13.71 2.74 -16.31
CA ASN A 137 -14.95 3.30 -16.86
C ASN A 137 -14.81 3.74 -18.33
N LEU A 138 -13.63 4.19 -18.77
CA LEU A 138 -13.37 4.52 -20.18
C LEU A 138 -13.39 3.27 -21.08
N ASN A 139 -12.78 2.17 -20.64
CA ASN A 139 -12.76 0.91 -21.41
C ASN A 139 -14.14 0.25 -21.57
N ILE A 140 -15.11 0.57 -20.71
CA ILE A 140 -16.49 0.07 -20.84
C ILE A 140 -17.25 0.86 -21.92
N LEU A 141 -16.96 2.16 -22.09
CA LEU A 141 -17.63 3.01 -23.09
C LEU A 141 -17.13 2.74 -24.51
N ASP A 142 -15.85 2.41 -24.69
CA ASP A 142 -15.29 2.05 -26.00
C ASP A 142 -15.79 0.68 -26.51
N ASN A 143 -16.26 -0.21 -25.62
CA ASN A 143 -16.85 -1.49 -26.00
C ASN A 143 -18.36 -1.41 -26.32
N LEU A 144 -19.02 -0.27 -26.07
CA LEU A 144 -20.45 -0.08 -26.35
C LEU A 144 -20.74 0.61 -27.68
N THR A 145 -19.72 1.10 -28.38
CA THR A 145 -19.87 1.77 -29.68
C THR A 145 -19.73 0.82 -30.88
N ASP A 146 -19.14 -0.36 -30.73
CA ASP A 146 -18.96 -1.33 -31.83
C ASP A 146 -20.17 -2.27 -32.04
N GLU A 147 -20.99 -2.56 -31.03
CA GLU A 147 -22.15 -3.47 -31.19
C GLU A 147 -23.40 -2.82 -31.81
N SER A 148 -23.46 -1.49 -31.92
CA SER A 148 -24.60 -0.78 -32.50
C SER A 148 -24.63 -0.69 -34.03
N THR A 149 -23.57 -1.12 -34.73
CA THR A 149 -23.49 -0.97 -36.21
C THR A 149 -23.85 -2.25 -36.99
N GLU A 150 -23.94 -3.42 -36.34
CA GLU A 150 -24.23 -4.69 -37.05
C GLU A 150 -25.72 -5.08 -37.15
N LEU A 151 -26.65 -4.35 -36.51
CA LEU A 151 -28.08 -4.69 -36.55
C LEU A 151 -28.91 -4.00 -37.65
N SER A 152 -28.30 -3.19 -38.53
CA SER A 152 -29.04 -2.52 -39.64
C SER A 152 -28.88 -3.21 -41.01
N ALA A 153 -28.02 -4.23 -41.15
CA ALA A 153 -27.78 -4.90 -42.44
C ALA A 153 -28.60 -6.19 -42.65
N LYS A 154 -29.51 -6.54 -41.74
CA LYS A 154 -30.40 -7.69 -41.87
C LYS A 154 -31.83 -7.31 -41.52
N ASN A 155 -32.50 -6.58 -42.40
CA ASN A 155 -33.94 -6.65 -42.59
C ASN A 155 -34.26 -6.07 -43.98
N ASN A 156 -34.40 -7.00 -44.94
CA ASN A 156 -35.15 -6.80 -46.18
C ASN A 156 -36.59 -6.37 -45.88
#